data_AF-A0A7K4A080-F1
#
_entry.id   AF-A0A7K4A080-F1
#
_cell.length_a   1.000
_cell.length_b   1.000
_cell.length_c   1.000
_cell.angle_alpha   90.00
_cell.angle_beta   90.00
_cell.angle_gamma   90.00
#
_symmetry.space_group_name_H-M   'P 1'
#
loop_
_entity.id
_entity.type
_entity.pdbx_description
1 polymer ?
#
loop_
_entity_poly.entity_id
_entity_poly.type
_entity_poly.pdbx_seq_one_letter_code
_entity_poly.pdbx_strand_id
1 'polypeptide(L)' 'MDRELYPKKTKISAMSEDVSLVSVKEKIHSFEKKHGCSLGAFEDRIEQLPEDFELWDDLLEWKAYADSLRELESRITD' A
#
# COMPACT_ATOMS: atom_id res chain seq x y z
N MET A 1 -1.52 46.06 18.90
CA MET A 1 -2.55 45.14 19.43
C MET A 1 -2.62 43.98 18.47
N ASP A 2 -2.54 42.80 19.05
CA ASP A 2 -1.98 41.58 18.46
C ASP A 2 -2.80 41.02 17.29
N ARG A 3 -2.06 40.52 16.31
CA ARG A 3 -2.52 40.07 15.00
C ARG A 3 -3.12 38.67 15.13
N GLU A 4 -4.37 38.53 14.70
CA GLU A 4 -4.98 37.31 14.15
C GLU A 4 -4.58 35.99 14.82
N LEU A 5 -5.36 35.61 15.83
CA LEU A 5 -5.34 34.27 16.42
C LEU A 5 -5.96 33.27 15.43
N TYR A 6 -5.18 32.83 14.44
CA TYR A 6 -5.47 31.64 13.64
C TYR A 6 -5.65 30.45 14.59
N PRO A 7 -6.68 29.60 14.38
CA PRO A 7 -6.90 28.44 15.23
C PRO A 7 -5.68 27.53 15.16
N LYS A 8 -5.27 27.06 16.34
CA LYS A 8 -4.12 26.19 16.55
C LYS A 8 -4.17 25.02 15.58
N LYS A 9 -3.08 24.89 14.81
CA LYS A 9 -2.83 23.81 13.88
C LYS A 9 -2.58 22.55 14.67
N THR A 10 -3.64 21.88 15.09
CA THR A 10 -3.52 20.61 15.81
C THR A 10 -4.44 19.59 15.16
N LYS A 11 -3.80 18.58 14.56
CA LYS A 11 -4.34 17.22 14.37
C LYS A 11 -5.36 16.99 13.24
N ILE A 12 -5.04 17.39 12.01
CA ILE A 12 -5.73 16.85 10.80
C ILE A 12 -4.92 15.73 10.11
N SER A 13 -3.63 15.57 10.42
CA SER A 13 -2.76 14.62 9.67
C SER A 13 -3.15 13.14 9.85
N ALA A 14 -3.59 12.74 11.04
CA ALA A 14 -3.79 11.33 11.35
C ALA A 14 -4.90 10.65 10.51
N MET A 15 -6.03 11.33 10.26
CA MET A 15 -7.17 10.68 9.58
C MET A 15 -6.95 10.43 8.07
N SER A 16 -5.99 11.12 7.46
CA SER A 16 -5.64 10.95 6.04
C SER A 16 -4.72 9.74 5.80
N GLU A 17 -3.92 9.37 6.79
CA GLU A 17 -2.89 8.32 6.64
C GLU A 17 -3.50 6.92 6.80
N ASP A 18 -4.48 6.76 7.70
CA ASP A 18 -5.26 5.53 7.87
C ASP A 18 -6.07 5.16 6.61
N VAL A 19 -6.66 6.14 5.92
CA VAL A 19 -7.43 5.93 4.68
C VAL A 19 -6.55 5.37 3.56
N SER A 20 -5.32 5.88 3.43
CA SER A 20 -4.37 5.39 2.44
C SER A 20 -3.95 3.95 2.73
N LEU A 21 -3.73 3.62 4.00
CA LEU A 21 -3.37 2.26 4.43
C LEU A 21 -4.48 1.25 4.13
N VAL A 22 -5.74 1.60 4.42
CA VAL A 22 -6.90 0.73 4.12
C VAL A 22 -7.04 0.51 2.61
N SER A 23 -6.88 1.56 1.81
CA SER A 23 -6.96 1.48 0.35
C SER A 23 -5.86 0.58 -0.24
N VAL A 24 -4.63 0.70 0.25
CA VAL A 24 -3.51 -0.13 -0.20
C VAL A 24 -3.70 -1.60 0.21
N LYS A 25 -4.14 -1.87 1.45
CA LYS A 25 -4.48 -3.23 1.89
C LYS A 25 -5.59 -3.86 1.05
N GLU A 26 -6.63 -3.10 0.72
CA GLU A 26 -7.72 -3.58 -0.15
C GLU A 26 -7.21 -3.93 -1.56
N LYS A 27 -6.28 -3.13 -2.08
CA LYS A 27 -5.65 -3.38 -3.38
C LYS A 27 -4.82 -4.65 -3.38
N ILE A 28 -3.97 -4.86 -2.38
CA ILE A 28 -3.21 -6.11 -2.16
C ILE A 28 -4.18 -7.30 -2.08
N HIS A 29 -5.25 -7.17 -1.30
CA HIS A 29 -6.24 -8.23 -1.16
C HIS A 29 -7.01 -8.52 -2.46
N SER A 30 -7.20 -7.51 -3.31
CA SER A 30 -7.79 -7.66 -4.64
C SER A 30 -6.87 -8.47 -5.56
N PHE A 31 -5.55 -8.28 -5.47
CA PHE A 31 -4.58 -9.13 -6.15
C PHE A 31 -4.59 -10.57 -5.62
N GLU A 32 -4.65 -10.76 -4.30
CA GLU A 32 -4.77 -12.10 -3.70
C GLU A 32 -6.00 -12.84 -4.22
N LYS A 33 -7.12 -12.14 -4.35
CA LYS A 33 -8.36 -12.70 -4.91
C LYS A 33 -8.25 -12.95 -6.42
N LYS A 34 -7.62 -12.03 -7.17
CA LYS A 34 -7.42 -12.16 -8.63
C LYS A 34 -6.56 -13.37 -8.97
N HIS A 35 -5.48 -13.59 -8.24
CA HIS A 35 -4.53 -14.68 -8.50
C HIS A 35 -4.76 -15.93 -7.64
N GLY A 36 -5.62 -15.84 -6.62
CA GLY A 36 -5.97 -16.95 -5.73
C GLY A 36 -4.84 -17.42 -4.80
N CYS A 37 -3.82 -16.59 -4.61
CA CYS A 37 -2.62 -16.91 -3.82
C CYS A 37 -2.10 -15.66 -3.12
N SER A 38 -1.14 -15.81 -2.21
CA SER A 38 -0.47 -14.66 -1.57
C SER A 38 0.66 -14.12 -2.46
N LEU A 39 1.12 -12.89 -2.22
CA LEU A 39 2.20 -12.25 -3.00
C LEU A 39 3.44 -13.16 -3.14
N GLY A 40 3.87 -13.80 -2.04
CA GLY A 40 5.02 -14.70 -2.06
C GLY A 40 4.79 -15.99 -2.85
N ALA A 41 3.57 -16.54 -2.81
CA ALA A 41 3.21 -17.70 -3.62
C ALA A 41 3.03 -17.35 -5.11
N PHE A 42 2.60 -16.12 -5.39
CA PHE A 42 2.53 -15.60 -6.75
C PHE A 42 3.92 -15.38 -7.34
N GLU A 43 4.85 -14.85 -6.57
CA GLU A 43 6.27 -14.72 -6.94
C GLU A 43 6.88 -16.08 -7.30
N ASP A 44 6.80 -17.06 -6.38
CA ASP A 44 7.34 -18.41 -6.61
C ASP A 44 6.71 -19.07 -7.87
N ARG A 45 5.41 -18.83 -8.08
CA ARG A 45 4.71 -19.31 -9.27
C ARG A 45 5.25 -18.65 -10.55
N ILE A 46 5.48 -17.35 -10.56
CA ILE A 46 5.99 -16.63 -11.75
C ILE A 46 7.42 -17.06 -12.06
N GLU A 47 8.26 -17.27 -11.03
CA GLU A 47 9.64 -17.75 -11.23
C GLU A 47 9.70 -19.15 -11.86
N GLN A 48 8.68 -19.99 -11.62
CA GLN A 48 8.57 -21.32 -12.23
C GLN A 48 7.86 -21.33 -13.59
N LEU A 49 7.19 -20.23 -13.97
CA LEU A 49 6.50 -20.11 -15.25
C LEU A 49 7.44 -19.55 -16.33
N PRO A 50 7.10 -19.76 -17.61
CA PRO A 50 7.77 -19.04 -18.70
C PRO A 50 7.62 -17.53 -18.48
N GLU A 51 8.61 -16.76 -18.97
CA GLU A 51 8.64 -15.31 -18.83
C GLU A 51 7.38 -14.68 -19.44
N ASP A 52 6.46 -14.25 -18.58
CA ASP A 52 5.17 -13.66 -18.94
C ASP A 52 5.10 -12.23 -18.42
N PHE A 53 5.28 -11.27 -19.34
CA PHE A 53 5.38 -9.86 -18.99
C PHE A 53 4.14 -9.33 -18.27
N GLU A 54 2.95 -9.87 -18.54
CA GLU A 54 1.71 -9.45 -17.87
C GLU A 54 1.71 -9.91 -16.40
N LEU A 55 2.14 -11.15 -16.13
CA LEU A 55 2.27 -11.64 -14.76
C LEU A 55 3.38 -10.92 -13.99
N TRP A 56 4.51 -10.63 -14.65
CA TRP A 56 5.59 -9.85 -14.05
C TRP A 56 5.17 -8.40 -13.74
N ASP A 57 4.33 -7.78 -14.59
CA ASP A 57 3.77 -6.45 -14.34
C ASP A 57 2.80 -6.48 -13.14
N ASP A 58 1.90 -7.48 -13.09
CA ASP A 58 1.02 -7.71 -11.94
C ASP A 58 1.83 -7.91 -10.63
N LEU A 59 2.94 -8.67 -10.67
CA LEU A 59 3.81 -8.90 -9.52
C LEU A 59 4.52 -7.63 -9.07
N LEU A 60 5.01 -6.83 -10.03
CA LEU A 60 5.70 -5.57 -9.76
C LEU A 60 4.74 -4.54 -9.15
N GLU A 61 3.53 -4.39 -9.71
CA GLU A 61 2.48 -3.52 -9.15
C GLU A 61 2.13 -3.97 -7.73
N TRP A 62 1.94 -5.27 -7.51
CA TRP A 62 1.60 -5.79 -6.20
C TRP A 62 2.73 -5.60 -5.17
N LYS A 63 3.99 -5.80 -5.56
CA LYS A 63 5.15 -5.47 -4.72
C LYS A 63 5.20 -3.98 -4.35
N ALA A 64 4.92 -3.10 -5.30
CA ALA A 64 4.91 -1.66 -5.04
C ALA A 64 3.83 -1.29 -4.00
N TYR A 65 2.65 -1.91 -4.05
CA TYR A 65 1.63 -1.73 -3.03
C TYR A 65 2.05 -2.29 -1.67
N ALA A 66 2.68 -3.47 -1.62
CA ALA A 66 3.17 -4.06 -0.38
C ALA A 66 4.27 -3.20 0.28
N ASP A 67 5.16 -2.62 -0.52
CA ASP A 67 6.20 -1.72 -0.03
C ASP A 67 5.60 -0.40 0.48
N SER A 68 4.69 0.20 -0.29
CA SER A 68 3.93 1.39 0.12
C SER A 68 3.17 1.17 1.43
N LEU A 69 2.61 -0.03 1.61
CA LEU A 69 1.93 -0.40 2.85
C LEU A 69 2.90 -0.42 4.03
N ARG A 70 4.07 -1.04 3.86
CA ARG A 70 5.10 -1.11 4.90
C ARG A 70 5.61 0.28 5.28
N GLU A 71 5.81 1.16 4.31
CA GLU A 71 6.18 2.56 4.57
C GLU A 71 5.08 3.29 5.34
N LEU A 72 3.82 3.15 4.93
CA LEU A 72 2.67 3.72 5.63
C LEU A 72 2.57 3.21 7.08
N GLU A 73 2.70 1.89 7.29
CA GLU A 73 2.67 1.27 8.62
C GLU A 73 3.83 1.74 9.51
N SER A 74 5.02 1.94 8.91
CA SER A 74 6.18 2.48 9.63
C SER A 74 5.96 3.93 10.07
N ARG A 75 5.30 4.77 9.26
CA ARG A 75 5.01 6.17 9.62
C ARG A 75 3.93 6.32 10.68
N ILE A 76 2.99 5.37 10.76
CA ILE A 76 1.91 5.37 11.76
C ILE A 76 2.41 4.86 13.12
N THR A 77 3.45 4.01 13.11
CA THR A 77 4.02 3.41 14.33
C THR A 77 5.07 4.31 15.01
N ASP A 78 5.63 5.30 14.31
CA ASP A 78 6.58 6.32 14.83
C ASP A 78 5.85 7.53 15.47
#